data_AF-A0A0B1SE14-F1
#
_entry.id   AF-A0A0B1SE14-F1
#
_cell.length_a   1.000
_cell.length_b   1.000
_cell.length_c   1.000
_cell.angle_alpha   90.00
_cell.angle_beta   90.00
_cell.angle_gamma   90.00
#
_symmetry.space_group_name_H-M   'P 1'
#
loop_
_entity.id
_entity.type
_entity.pdbx_description
1 polymer ?
#
loop_
_entity_poly.entity_id
_entity_poly.type
_entity_poly.pdbx_seq_one_letter_code
_entity_poly.pdbx_strand_id
1 'polypeptide(L)'
;LRSYCCSAQYGWKFPAGKAANGEAIFDTAKRKVFEETGVTAQPDAIISLRHKVSKFNTDIGTYFFICLMHIDEEEEVKLASCVIPEFFEAWWFTREELRMLDTKHFFYHHREVFVAYDDWLKITR
;
A
#
# COMPACT_ATOMS: atom_id res chain seq x y z
N LEU A 1 -4.70 -6.58 -8.30
CA LEU A 1 -3.50 -5.77 -7.97
C LEU A 1 -2.81 -5.27 -9.23
N ARG A 2 -3.26 -4.12 -9.74
CA ARG A 2 -2.36 -3.02 -10.13
C ARG A 2 -2.09 -2.24 -8.81
N SER A 3 -0.91 -1.68 -8.57
CA SER A 3 -0.58 -1.16 -7.22
C SER A 3 0.27 0.13 -7.21
N TYR A 4 0.22 0.85 -6.07
CA TYR A 4 0.29 2.33 -5.97
C TYR A 4 1.37 2.87 -5.01
N CYS A 5 1.91 4.09 -5.24
CA CYS A 5 2.20 5.20 -4.28
C CYS A 5 2.76 4.90 -2.84
N CYS A 6 3.83 5.47 -2.26
CA CYS A 6 4.64 6.68 -2.51
C CYS A 6 5.96 6.75 -1.69
N SER A 7 7.07 7.30 -2.23
CA SER A 7 7.93 8.34 -1.58
C SER A 7 9.32 8.42 -2.22
N ALA A 8 9.63 9.52 -2.90
CA ALA A 8 10.91 9.69 -3.62
C ALA A 8 12.16 9.58 -2.72
N GLN A 9 12.07 9.88 -1.41
CA GLN A 9 13.21 9.80 -0.48
C GLN A 9 13.48 8.40 0.09
N TYR A 10 12.53 7.46 0.04
CA TYR A 10 12.65 6.14 0.69
C TYR A 10 12.21 4.96 -0.19
N GLY A 11 12.05 5.21 -1.50
CA GLY A 11 11.53 4.27 -2.47
C GLY A 11 10.00 4.20 -2.49
N TRP A 12 9.46 3.62 -3.56
CA TRP A 12 8.05 3.30 -3.70
C TRP A 12 7.60 2.42 -2.53
N LYS A 13 6.39 2.67 -2.02
CA LYS A 13 5.72 1.82 -1.03
C LYS A 13 4.25 1.69 -1.45
N PHE A 14 3.37 1.23 -0.57
CA PHE A 14 1.91 1.25 -0.76
C PHE A 14 1.28 2.26 0.22
N PRO A 15 0.11 2.86 -0.09
CA PRO A 15 -0.52 3.84 0.78
C PRO A 15 -0.74 3.28 2.19
N ALA A 16 -0.29 4.01 3.21
CA ALA A 16 -0.25 3.47 4.57
C ALA A 16 -0.21 4.57 5.64
N GLY A 17 -0.94 4.35 6.73
CA GLY A 17 -0.93 5.26 7.87
C GLY A 17 -1.50 4.63 9.13
N LYS A 18 -1.59 5.44 10.19
CA LYS A 18 -2.22 5.03 11.44
C LYS A 18 -3.75 5.08 11.30
N ALA A 19 -4.42 4.10 11.89
CA ALA A 19 -5.85 4.15 12.17
C ALA A 19 -6.15 5.28 13.17
N ALA A 20 -7.27 5.96 12.99
CA ALA A 20 -7.86 6.82 14.00
C ALA A 20 -8.48 5.98 15.14
N ASN A 21 -8.78 6.61 16.27
CA ASN A 21 -9.35 5.88 17.41
C ASN A 21 -10.74 5.32 17.07
N GLY A 22 -10.90 3.99 17.20
CA GLY A 22 -12.14 3.29 16.84
C GLY A 22 -12.36 3.08 15.32
N GLU A 23 -11.44 3.51 14.46
CA GLU A 23 -11.55 3.31 13.01
C GLU A 23 -11.30 1.85 12.62
N ALA A 24 -12.16 1.28 11.77
CA ALA A 24 -11.97 -0.08 11.29
C ALA A 24 -10.76 -0.16 10.34
N ILE A 25 -10.11 -1.33 10.29
CA ILE A 25 -8.90 -1.57 9.48
C ILE A 25 -9.12 -1.19 8.00
N PHE A 26 -10.27 -1.59 7.43
CA PHE A 26 -10.59 -1.27 6.05
C PHE A 26 -10.99 0.19 5.82
N ASP A 27 -11.61 0.85 6.80
CA ASP A 27 -11.90 2.29 6.69
C ASP A 27 -10.61 3.11 6.73
N THR A 28 -9.67 2.73 7.60
CA THR A 28 -8.29 3.24 7.60
C THR A 28 -7.64 3.06 6.23
N ALA A 29 -7.71 1.86 5.65
CA ALA A 29 -7.09 1.58 4.35
C ALA A 29 -7.69 2.43 3.23
N LYS A 30 -9.02 2.51 3.12
CA LYS A 30 -9.73 3.37 2.14
C LYS A 30 -9.33 4.84 2.29
N ARG A 31 -9.40 5.38 3.51
CA ARG A 31 -9.03 6.76 3.80
C ARG A 31 -7.56 7.04 3.45
N LYS A 32 -6.65 6.14 3.80
CA LYS A 32 -5.21 6.30 3.52
C LYS A 32 -4.87 6.23 2.04
N VAL A 33 -5.56 5.40 1.25
CA VAL A 33 -5.45 5.43 -0.22
C VAL A 33 -5.92 6.78 -0.74
N PHE A 34 -7.12 7.24 -0.35
CA PHE A 34 -7.67 8.50 -0.82
C PHE A 34 -6.81 9.72 -0.44
N GLU A 35 -6.31 9.80 0.81
CA GLU A 35 -5.42 10.87 1.28
C GLU A 35 -4.08 10.96 0.51
N GLU A 36 -3.52 9.83 0.08
CA GLU A 36 -2.19 9.76 -0.55
C GLU A 36 -2.22 9.67 -2.08
N THR A 37 -3.40 9.48 -2.68
CA THR A 37 -3.55 9.29 -4.13
C THR A 37 -4.74 10.02 -4.75
N GLY A 38 -5.72 10.47 -3.97
CA GLY A 38 -6.99 11.00 -4.47
C GLY A 38 -7.95 9.95 -5.08
N VAL A 39 -7.55 8.68 -5.14
CA VAL A 39 -8.34 7.58 -5.70
C VAL A 39 -9.25 6.96 -4.62
N THR A 40 -10.49 6.67 -4.99
CA THR A 40 -11.42 5.89 -4.18
C THR A 40 -11.14 4.40 -4.41
N ALA A 41 -11.01 3.64 -3.33
CA ALA A 41 -10.77 2.20 -3.37
C ALA A 41 -11.70 1.46 -2.42
N GLN A 42 -11.90 0.17 -2.65
CA GLN A 42 -12.68 -0.73 -1.81
C GLN A 42 -11.84 -1.93 -1.34
N PRO A 43 -12.07 -2.45 -0.13
CA PRO A 43 -11.32 -3.57 0.44
C PRO A 43 -11.83 -4.91 -0.10
N ASP A 44 -10.92 -5.80 -0.46
CA ASP A 44 -11.23 -7.22 -0.72
C ASP A 44 -10.93 -8.10 0.49
N ALA A 45 -9.72 -7.97 1.05
CA ALA A 45 -9.18 -8.88 2.04
C ALA A 45 -8.01 -8.28 2.82
N ILE A 46 -7.70 -8.84 3.99
CA ILE A 46 -6.40 -8.65 4.64
C ILE A 46 -5.46 -9.74 4.12
N ILE A 47 -4.38 -9.34 3.44
CA ILE A 47 -3.41 -10.28 2.82
C ILE A 47 -2.12 -10.46 3.63
N SER A 48 -1.88 -9.60 4.62
CA SER A 48 -0.79 -9.78 5.57
C SER A 48 -1.06 -9.07 6.90
N LEU A 49 -0.70 -9.72 7.99
CA LEU A 49 -0.51 -9.12 9.32
C LEU A 49 0.98 -9.17 9.65
N ARG A 50 1.55 -8.04 10.08
CA ARG A 50 2.93 -7.97 10.58
C ARG A 50 2.95 -7.31 11.95
N HIS A 51 3.68 -7.89 12.90
CA HIS A 51 3.93 -7.29 14.21
C HIS A 51 5.39 -6.81 14.27
N LYS A 52 5.60 -5.54 14.63
CA LYS A 52 6.93 -4.96 14.87
C LYS A 52 6.99 -4.39 16.28
N VAL A 53 7.79 -5.01 17.15
CA VAL A 53 8.13 -4.45 18.47
C VAL A 53 9.18 -3.36 18.31
N SER A 54 8.84 -2.12 18.67
CA SER A 54 9.79 -1.00 18.61
C SER A 54 10.58 -0.89 19.92
N LYS A 55 11.68 -1.63 20.01
CA LYS A 55 12.56 -1.66 21.20
C LYS A 55 13.36 -0.37 21.47
N PHE A 56 13.29 0.63 20.58
CA PHE A 56 14.17 1.81 20.65
C PHE A 56 13.56 3.01 21.37
N ASN A 57 12.23 3.21 21.31
CA ASN A 57 11.63 4.49 21.74
C ASN A 57 10.48 4.37 22.76
N THR A 58 9.74 3.25 22.85
CA THR A 58 8.49 3.23 23.67
C THR A 58 8.07 1.85 24.23
N ASP A 59 8.74 0.74 23.87
CA ASP A 59 8.25 -0.64 24.09
C ASP A 59 6.86 -0.98 23.50
N ILE A 60 6.26 -0.05 22.74
CA ILE A 60 4.95 -0.27 22.10
C ILE A 60 5.13 -1.11 20.83
N GLY A 61 4.51 -2.29 20.83
CA GLY A 61 4.33 -3.11 19.63
C GLY A 61 3.39 -2.43 18.63
N THR A 62 3.77 -2.43 17.35
CA THR A 62 2.92 -1.92 16.26
C THR A 62 2.48 -3.08 15.36
N TYR A 63 1.17 -3.19 15.14
CA TYR A 63 0.60 -4.08 14.12
C TYR A 63 0.41 -3.32 12.82
N PHE A 64 0.80 -3.96 11.71
CA PHE A 64 0.59 -3.49 10.35
C PHE A 64 -0.30 -4.50 9.63
N PHE A 65 -1.49 -4.07 9.23
CA PHE A 65 -2.41 -4.83 8.39
C PHE A 65 -2.25 -4.33 6.95
N ILE A 66 -1.97 -5.23 6.02
CA ILE A 66 -1.89 -4.91 4.59
C ILE A 66 -3.16 -5.47 3.95
N CYS A 67 -3.96 -4.55 3.40
CA CYS A 67 -5.23 -4.86 2.77
C CYS A 67 -5.04 -4.94 1.26
N LEU A 68 -5.62 -5.97 0.65
CA LEU A 68 -5.89 -5.98 -0.77
C LEU A 68 -7.04 -5.02 -1.04
N MET A 69 -6.79 -4.06 -1.92
CA MET A 69 -7.77 -3.08 -2.35
C MET A 69 -8.03 -3.25 -3.85
N HIS A 70 -9.30 -3.20 -4.25
CA HIS A 70 -9.70 -2.98 -5.64
C HIS A 70 -10.15 -1.54 -5.84
N ILE A 71 -10.24 -1.16 -7.10
CA ILE A 71 -10.82 0.10 -7.57
C ILE A 71 -11.69 -0.22 -8.78
N ASP A 72 -12.60 0.70 -9.08
CA ASP A 72 -13.37 0.67 -10.31
C ASP A 72 -12.58 1.35 -11.45
N GLU A 73 -12.81 0.93 -12.70
CA GLU A 73 -12.02 1.38 -13.87
C GLU A 73 -12.08 2.91 -14.08
N GLU A 74 -13.17 3.57 -13.66
CA GLU A 74 -13.33 5.02 -13.71
C GLU A 74 -12.37 5.79 -12.79
N GLU A 75 -11.87 5.15 -11.72
CA GLU A 75 -10.91 5.75 -10.79
C GLU A 75 -9.46 5.68 -11.32
N GLU A 76 -9.14 4.77 -12.26
CA GLU A 76 -7.78 4.68 -12.85
C GLU A 76 -7.38 5.99 -13.55
N VAL A 77 -8.36 6.62 -14.21
CA VAL A 77 -8.20 7.88 -14.95
C VAL A 77 -7.98 9.07 -14.02
N LYS A 78 -8.53 9.04 -12.80
CA LYS A 78 -8.48 10.19 -11.86
C LYS A 78 -7.08 10.46 -11.33
N LEU A 79 -6.25 9.43 -11.16
CA LEU A 79 -4.87 9.57 -10.63
C LEU A 79 -4.02 10.56 -11.45
N ALA A 80 -4.24 10.64 -12.76
CA ALA A 80 -3.55 11.57 -13.65
C ALA A 80 -3.88 13.06 -13.41
N SER A 81 -4.86 13.35 -12.53
CA SER A 81 -5.38 14.70 -12.24
C SER A 81 -5.30 15.11 -10.77
N CYS A 82 -4.83 14.23 -9.88
CA CYS A 82 -4.82 14.48 -8.44
C CYS A 82 -3.75 15.48 -8.02
N VAL A 83 -4.10 16.41 -7.13
CA VAL A 83 -3.14 17.33 -6.50
C VAL A 83 -2.48 16.61 -5.34
N ILE A 84 -1.30 16.04 -5.60
CA ILE A 84 -0.51 15.30 -4.62
C ILE A 84 0.33 16.30 -3.80
N PRO A 85 0.50 16.12 -2.47
CA PRO A 85 1.35 17.01 -1.65
C PRO A 85 2.80 17.12 -2.16
N GLU A 86 3.46 18.26 -1.94
CA GLU A 86 4.77 18.69 -2.52
C GLU A 86 5.98 17.71 -2.44
N PHE A 87 5.86 16.57 -1.78
CA PHE A 87 6.93 15.55 -1.65
C PHE A 87 6.44 14.13 -1.93
N PHE A 88 5.26 13.98 -2.51
CA PHE A 88 4.62 12.71 -2.79
C PHE A 88 4.38 12.56 -4.30
N GLU A 89 4.69 11.38 -4.83
CA GLU A 89 4.43 10.98 -6.22
C GLU A 89 3.59 9.70 -6.22
N ALA A 90 2.55 9.68 -7.05
CA ALA A 90 1.72 8.50 -7.28
C ALA A 90 1.94 7.99 -8.71
N TRP A 91 2.05 6.67 -8.84
CA TRP A 91 2.24 6.03 -10.13
C TRP A 91 1.50 4.70 -10.20
N TRP A 92 1.09 4.34 -11.42
CA TRP A 92 0.49 3.07 -11.77
C TRP A 92 1.55 2.07 -12.17
N PHE A 93 1.73 1.01 -11.39
CA PHE A 93 2.60 -0.10 -11.78
C PHE A 93 1.80 -1.36 -12.13
N THR A 94 2.22 -1.99 -13.23
CA THR A 94 1.94 -3.40 -13.52
C THR A 94 2.63 -4.31 -12.50
N ARG A 95 2.24 -5.59 -12.48
CA ARG A 95 2.84 -6.59 -11.57
C ARG A 95 4.27 -6.90 -11.96
N GLU A 96 4.53 -6.89 -13.26
CA GLU A 96 5.80 -7.13 -13.90
C GLU A 96 6.79 -6.04 -13.49
N GLU A 97 6.42 -4.75 -13.59
CA GLU A 97 7.24 -3.63 -13.12
C GLU A 97 7.54 -3.72 -11.62
N LEU A 98 6.54 -3.99 -10.76
CA LEU A 98 6.75 -4.14 -9.32
C LEU A 98 7.69 -5.31 -8.96
N ARG A 99 7.67 -6.40 -9.73
CA ARG A 99 8.63 -7.51 -9.55
C ARG A 99 10.06 -7.10 -9.91
N MET A 100 10.24 -6.23 -10.91
CA MET A 100 11.54 -5.73 -11.37
C MET A 100 12.17 -4.71 -10.42
N LEU A 101 11.40 -4.00 -9.61
CA LEU A 101 11.94 -3.09 -8.60
C LEU A 101 12.72 -3.86 -7.51
N ASP A 102 13.92 -3.39 -7.20
CA ASP A 102 14.75 -3.92 -6.11
C ASP A 102 14.33 -3.35 -4.74
N THR A 103 15.03 -3.73 -3.68
CA THR A 103 14.72 -3.33 -2.29
C THR A 103 15.14 -1.89 -1.94
N LYS A 104 15.85 -1.19 -2.84
CA LYS A 104 16.17 0.24 -2.72
C LYS A 104 15.05 1.09 -3.33
N HIS A 105 14.45 0.59 -4.40
CA HIS A 105 13.40 1.30 -5.14
C HIS A 105 11.98 0.91 -4.68
N PHE A 106 11.76 -0.28 -4.13
CA PHE A 106 10.49 -0.70 -3.55
C PHE A 106 10.69 -1.15 -2.10
N PHE A 107 10.03 -0.44 -1.17
CA PHE A 107 10.14 -0.60 0.28
C PHE A 107 10.02 -2.07 0.69
N TYR A 108 11.13 -2.59 1.24
CA TYR A 108 11.39 -4.01 1.43
C TYR A 108 10.19 -4.82 1.97
N HIS A 109 9.53 -4.36 3.03
CA HIS A 109 8.41 -5.08 3.64
C HIS A 109 7.14 -5.14 2.79
N HIS A 110 6.91 -4.14 1.94
CA HIS A 110 5.78 -4.16 1.00
C HIS A 110 6.11 -5.07 -0.19
N ARG A 111 7.38 -5.09 -0.62
CA ARG A 111 7.89 -6.03 -1.62
C ARG A 111 7.78 -7.49 -1.18
N GLU A 112 8.15 -7.81 0.07
CA GLU A 112 7.96 -9.15 0.66
C GLU A 112 6.51 -9.64 0.51
N VAL A 113 5.55 -8.79 0.89
CA VAL A 113 4.12 -9.13 0.91
C VAL A 113 3.52 -9.20 -0.49
N PHE A 114 3.93 -8.28 -1.37
CA PHE A 114 3.56 -8.33 -2.79
C PHE A 114 4.03 -9.62 -3.46
N VAL A 115 5.30 -10.01 -3.30
CA VAL A 115 5.85 -11.24 -3.89
C VAL A 115 5.14 -12.47 -3.35
N ALA A 116 4.97 -12.57 -2.02
CA ALA A 116 4.28 -13.70 -1.40
C ALA A 116 2.83 -13.87 -1.88
N TYR A 117 2.07 -12.78 -1.97
CA TYR A 117 0.69 -12.81 -2.46
C TYR A 117 0.60 -13.09 -3.98
N ASP A 118 1.51 -12.53 -4.77
CA ASP A 118 1.51 -12.72 -6.22
C ASP A 118 2.01 -14.12 -6.63
N ASP A 119 2.90 -14.74 -5.85
CA ASP A 119 3.26 -16.15 -6.03
C ASP A 119 2.14 -17.09 -5.55
N TRP A 120 1.44 -16.78 -4.45
CA TRP A 120 0.25 -17.54 -4.03
C TRP A 120 -0.86 -17.57 -5.10
N LEU A 121 -1.09 -16.45 -5.79
CA LEU A 121 -2.05 -16.37 -6.89
C LEU A 121 -1.70 -17.26 -8.10
N LYS A 122 -0.43 -17.60 -8.31
CA LYS A 122 0.01 -18.51 -9.39
C LYS A 122 -0.18 -19.99 -9.05
N ILE A 123 -0.39 -20.31 -7.78
CA ILE A 123 -0.64 -21.67 -7.29
C ILE A 123 -2.14 -21.94 -7.18
N THR A 124 -2.94 -20.87 -7.03
CA THR A 124 -4.38 -20.94 -6.69
C THR A 124 -5.28 -20.53 -7.88
N ARG A 125 -4.72 -20.43 -9.09
CA ARG A 125 -5.40 -20.15 -10.36
C ARG A 125 -4.86 -21.06 -11.45
#